data_AF-A0A6S5RXB7-F1
#
_entry.id   AF-A0A6S5RXB7-F1
#
_cell.length_a   1.000
_cell.length_b   1.000
_cell.length_c   1.000
_cell.angle_alpha   90.00
_cell.angle_beta   90.00
_cell.angle_gamma   90.00
#
_symmetry.space_group_name_H-M   'P 1'
#
loop_
_entity.id
_entity.type
_entity.pdbx_description
1 polymer ?
#
loop_
_entity_poly.entity_id
_entity_poly.type
_entity_poly.pdbx_seq_one_letter_code
_entity_poly.pdbx_strand_id
1 'polypeptide(L)'
;MESSGCLFIRNGSEYPAAEARQHLQKKLDYLENKGLVDNAEDFITRAATESSMSGKPYKVNCAGQEQLSADWLKQELTRLRAARP
;
A
#
# COMPACT_ATOMS: atom_id res chain seq x y z
N MET A 1 -0.45 -2.48 -13.38
CA MET A 1 0.33 -2.35 -12.12
C MET A 1 1.74 -2.96 -12.21
N GLU A 2 2.13 -3.62 -13.31
CA GLU A 2 3.46 -4.25 -13.41
C GLU A 2 4.56 -3.32 -13.97
N SER A 3 4.23 -2.12 -14.44
CA SER A 3 5.17 -1.26 -15.19
C SER A 3 5.76 -0.08 -14.40
N SER A 4 5.40 0.12 -13.13
CA SER A 4 5.76 1.36 -12.42
C SER A 4 7.21 1.41 -11.93
N GLY A 5 7.93 0.28 -11.91
CA GLY A 5 9.31 0.21 -11.42
C GLY A 5 9.48 0.62 -9.94
N CYS A 6 8.39 0.69 -9.19
CA CYS A 6 8.41 1.14 -7.80
C CYS A 6 8.78 -0.01 -6.85
N LEU A 7 9.69 0.28 -5.92
CA LEU A 7 10.05 -0.58 -4.81
C LEU A 7 9.28 -0.19 -3.56
N PHE A 8 8.76 -1.17 -2.84
CA PHE A 8 8.09 -0.97 -1.57
C PHE A 8 9.07 -1.15 -0.43
N ILE A 9 9.21 -0.14 0.43
CA ILE A 9 10.12 -0.17 1.56
C ILE A 9 9.32 -0.45 2.83
N ARG A 10 9.63 -1.58 3.48
CA ARG A 10 9.02 -2.00 4.74
C ARG A 10 10.11 -2.31 5.76
N ASN A 11 10.06 -1.63 6.91
CA ASN A 11 11.05 -1.78 7.98
C ASN A 11 12.52 -1.56 7.53
N GLY A 12 12.73 -0.79 6.46
CA GLY A 12 14.05 -0.53 5.88
C GLY A 12 14.52 -1.54 4.83
N SER A 13 13.69 -2.52 4.45
CA SER A 13 13.96 -3.44 3.35
C SER A 13 13.10 -3.11 2.13
N GLU A 14 13.69 -3.18 0.95
CA GLU A 14 13.01 -2.97 -0.34
C GLU A 14 12.41 -4.28 -0.86
N TYR A 15 11.21 -4.18 -1.41
CA TYR A 15 10.44 -5.29 -1.95
C TYR A 15 9.88 -4.92 -3.34
N PRO A 16 9.92 -5.83 -4.31
CA PRO A 16 9.26 -5.63 -5.61
C PRO A 16 7.75 -5.41 -5.46
N ALA A 17 7.14 -4.74 -6.44
CA ALA A 17 5.71 -4.46 -6.46
C ALA A 17 4.83 -5.73 -6.31
N ALA A 18 5.26 -6.87 -6.84
CA ALA A 18 4.54 -8.14 -6.71
C ALA A 18 4.49 -8.63 -5.24
N GLU A 19 5.61 -8.55 -4.53
CA GLU A 19 5.69 -8.92 -3.11
C GLU A 19 4.92 -7.92 -2.24
N ALA A 20 5.03 -6.63 -2.55
CA ALA A 20 4.26 -5.58 -1.89
C ALA A 20 2.74 -5.84 -2.02
N ARG A 21 2.27 -6.17 -3.22
CA ARG A 21 0.86 -6.53 -3.48
C ARG A 21 0.45 -7.74 -2.65
N GLN A 22 1.25 -8.81 -2.64
CA GLN A 22 0.92 -10.00 -1.86
C GLN A 22 0.84 -9.70 -0.36
N HIS A 23 1.74 -8.86 0.15
CA HIS A 23 1.73 -8.42 1.55
C HIS A 23 0.48 -7.61 1.88
N LEU A 24 0.15 -6.63 1.04
CA LEU A 24 -1.03 -5.78 1.20
C LEU A 24 -2.33 -6.60 1.12
N GLN A 25 -2.41 -7.58 0.21
CA GLN A 25 -3.56 -8.47 0.09
C GLN A 25 -3.78 -9.28 1.37
N LYS A 26 -2.74 -9.92 1.92
CA LYS A 26 -2.86 -10.67 3.18
C LYS A 26 -3.36 -9.79 4.34
N LYS A 27 -2.96 -8.51 4.35
CA LYS A 27 -3.40 -7.55 5.37
C LYS A 27 -4.85 -7.13 5.15
N LEU A 28 -5.29 -6.97 3.90
CA LEU A 28 -6.68 -6.74 3.55
C LEU A 28 -7.55 -7.90 4.04
N ASP A 29 -7.20 -9.13 3.66
CA ASP A 29 -7.94 -10.34 4.04
C ASP A 29 -8.05 -10.47 5.57
N TYR A 30 -6.98 -10.14 6.31
CA TYR A 30 -6.99 -10.12 7.77
C TYR A 30 -7.95 -9.07 8.34
N LEU A 31 -7.95 -7.86 7.80
CA LEU A 31 -8.82 -6.77 8.26
C LEU A 31 -10.29 -7.04 7.90
N GLU A 32 -10.57 -7.57 6.71
CA GLU A 32 -11.91 -7.95 6.27
C GLU A 32 -12.49 -9.04 7.17
N ASN A 33 -11.70 -10.09 7.45
CA ASN A 33 -12.10 -11.15 8.37
C ASN A 33 -12.37 -10.65 9.81
N LYS A 34 -11.84 -9.49 10.18
CA LYS A 34 -12.05 -8.87 11.49
C LYS A 34 -13.15 -7.79 11.48
N GLY A 35 -13.75 -7.48 10.33
CA GLY A 35 -14.69 -6.36 10.18
C GLY A 35 -14.05 -5.01 10.49
N LEU A 36 -12.75 -4.87 10.21
CA LEU A 36 -11.95 -3.66 10.51
C LEU A 36 -11.67 -2.82 9.27
N VAL A 37 -12.30 -3.12 8.14
CA VAL A 37 -12.17 -2.38 6.89
C VAL A 37 -13.49 -2.44 6.14
N ASP A 38 -14.07 -1.28 5.86
CA ASP A 38 -15.35 -1.18 5.16
C ASP A 38 -15.17 -0.67 3.72
N ASN A 39 -14.07 0.03 3.45
CA ASN A 39 -13.77 0.61 2.15
C ASN A 39 -12.25 0.70 1.88
N ALA A 40 -11.89 1.11 0.67
CA ALA A 40 -10.50 1.21 0.23
C ALA A 40 -9.70 2.29 1.01
N GLU A 41 -10.35 3.34 1.46
CA GLU A 41 -9.74 4.41 2.25
C GLU A 41 -9.40 3.94 3.67
N ASP A 42 -10.27 3.14 4.29
CA ASP A 42 -10.01 2.47 5.56
C ASP A 42 -8.85 1.49 5.42
N PHE A 43 -8.80 0.76 4.30
CA PHE A 43 -7.67 -0.10 3.99
C PHE A 43 -6.37 0.71 3.89
N ILE A 44 -6.35 1.81 3.13
CA ILE A 44 -5.13 2.60 3.00
C ILE A 44 -4.70 3.18 4.35
N THR A 45 -5.65 3.66 5.15
CA THR A 45 -5.39 4.29 6.45
C THR A 45 -4.89 3.29 7.50
N ARG A 46 -5.46 2.09 7.55
CA ARG A 46 -5.17 1.08 8.60
C ARG A 46 -4.16 0.02 8.15
N ALA A 47 -4.09 -0.25 6.86
CA ALA A 47 -3.32 -1.36 6.31
C ALA A 47 -2.00 -0.90 5.70
N ALA A 48 -2.03 0.15 4.91
CA ALA A 48 -0.97 0.42 3.95
C ALA A 48 -0.08 1.62 4.30
N THR A 49 -0.32 2.25 5.46
CA THR A 49 0.45 3.36 6.03
C THR A 49 1.64 2.89 6.84
N GLU A 50 1.46 1.89 7.70
CA GLU A 50 2.48 1.43 8.64
C GLU A 50 2.34 -0.04 9.06
N SER A 51 3.44 -0.59 9.55
CA SER A 51 3.47 -1.93 10.14
C SER A 51 2.70 -1.94 11.44
N SER A 52 1.58 -2.67 11.50
CA SER A 52 0.83 -2.89 12.74
C SER A 52 1.64 -3.60 13.82
N MET A 53 2.77 -4.24 13.47
CA MET A 53 3.65 -4.90 14.43
C MET A 53 4.73 -3.98 15.00
N SER A 54 5.19 -2.97 14.23
CA SER A 54 6.34 -2.14 14.60
C SER A 54 6.06 -0.63 14.65
N GLY A 55 4.87 -0.19 14.21
CA GLY A 55 4.50 1.23 14.08
C GLY A 55 5.33 2.01 13.06
N LYS A 56 6.10 1.33 12.20
CA LYS A 56 6.97 2.00 11.23
C LYS A 56 6.21 2.27 9.92
N PRO A 57 6.26 3.52 9.40
CA PRO A 57 5.62 3.85 8.15
C PRO A 57 6.25 3.11 6.98
N TYR A 58 5.43 2.70 6.03
CA TYR A 58 5.85 2.12 4.77
C TYR A 58 6.16 3.24 3.77
N LYS A 59 7.16 3.01 2.92
CA LYS A 59 7.47 3.92 1.83
C LYS A 59 7.41 3.20 0.49
N VAL A 60 7.35 3.99 -0.58
CA VAL A 60 7.50 3.52 -1.95
C VAL A 60 8.61 4.37 -2.58
N ASN A 61 9.57 3.72 -3.22
CA ASN A 61 10.59 4.36 -4.04
C ASN A 61 10.26 4.10 -5.51
N CYS A 62 9.79 5.13 -6.21
CA CYS A 62 9.57 5.07 -7.65
C CYS A 62 10.67 5.86 -8.34
N ALA A 63 11.54 5.20 -9.11
CA ALA A 63 12.61 5.84 -9.88
C ALA A 63 13.51 6.80 -9.05
N GLY A 64 13.82 6.45 -7.80
CA GLY A 64 14.64 7.25 -6.89
C GLY A 64 13.86 8.25 -6.04
N GLN A 65 12.54 8.38 -6.23
CA GLN A 65 11.69 9.22 -5.41
C GLN A 65 11.00 8.40 -4.33
N GLU A 66 11.45 8.57 -3.08
CA GLU A 66 10.77 8.03 -1.91
C GLU A 66 9.57 8.87 -1.50
N GLN A 67 8.45 8.22 -1.24
CA GLN A 67 7.28 8.82 -0.62
C GLN A 67 6.59 7.83 0.31
N LEU A 68 5.70 8.33 1.18
CA LEU A 68 4.90 7.45 2.02
C LEU A 68 3.99 6.58 1.15
N SER A 69 3.95 5.29 1.47
CA SER A 69 3.07 4.33 0.78
C SER A 69 1.60 4.74 0.86
N ALA A 70 1.20 5.33 1.98
CA ALA A 70 -0.15 5.87 2.17
C ALA A 70 -0.54 6.89 1.09
N ASP A 71 0.33 7.87 0.87
CA ASP A 71 0.07 8.96 -0.06
C ASP A 71 0.11 8.46 -1.49
N TRP A 72 1.05 7.57 -1.81
CA TRP A 72 1.13 6.92 -3.11
C TRP A 72 -0.14 6.11 -3.42
N LEU A 73 -0.63 5.32 -2.47
CA LEU A 73 -1.84 4.50 -2.66
C LEU A 73 -3.11 5.34 -2.75
N LYS A 74 -3.22 6.46 -2.02
CA LYS A 74 -4.34 7.41 -2.17
C LYS A 74 -4.36 8.02 -3.57
N GLN A 75 -3.19 8.41 -4.10
CA GLN A 75 -3.06 8.93 -5.45
C GLN A 75 -3.44 7.86 -6.48
N GLU A 76 -2.94 6.64 -6.34
CA GLU A 76 -3.25 5.55 -7.26
C GLU A 76 -4.74 5.15 -7.19
N LEU A 77 -5.36 5.14 -6.00
CA LEU A 77 -6.80 4.93 -5.85
C LEU A 77 -7.62 6.00 -6.58
N THR A 78 -7.24 7.27 -6.42
CA THR A 78 -7.87 8.39 -7.14
C THR A 78 -7.75 8.20 -8.65
N ARG A 79 -6.55 7.85 -9.13
CA ARG A 79 -6.29 7.57 -10.55
C ARG A 79 -7.14 6.42 -11.08
N LEU A 80 -7.24 5.32 -10.34
CA LEU A 80 -8.03 4.15 -10.71
C LEU A 80 -9.53 4.46 -10.77
N ARG A 81 -10.04 5.31 -9.87
CA ARG A 81 -11.44 5.74 -9.88
C ARG A 81 -11.72 6.70 -11.04
N ALA A 82 -10.82 7.64 -11.31
CA ALA A 82 -10.95 8.57 -12.44
C ALA A 82 -10.86 7.84 -13.80
N ALA A 83 -10.13 6.73 -13.87
CA ALA A 83 -10.01 5.91 -15.07
C ALA A 83 -11.17 4.91 -15.27
N ARG A 84 -12.09 4.79 -14.30
CA ARG A 84 -13.26 3.92 -14.38
C ARG A 84 -14.49 4.82 -14.67
N PRO A 85 -15.00 4.87 -15.92
CA PRO A 85 -16.18 5.66 -16.27
C PRO A 85 -17.46 5.12 -15.61
#